data_AF-A0A1E5IFL2-F1
#
_entry.id   AF-A0A1E5IFL2-F1
#
_cell.length_a   1.000
_cell.length_b   1.000
_cell.length_c   1.000
_cell.angle_alpha   90.00
_cell.angle_beta   90.00
_cell.angle_gamma   90.00
#
_symmetry.space_group_name_H-M   'P 1'
#
loop_
_entity.id
_entity.type
_entity.pdbx_description
1 polymer ?
#
loop_
_entity_poly.entity_id
_entity_poly.type
_entity_poly.pdbx_seq_one_letter_code
_entity_poly.pdbx_strand_id
1 'polypeptide(L)'
;MKKDEDGNVIESPEDLFYRVAENIAQVDKIYDKDADITMLIREFYLTMSSCNFLPNSPALMNAGRHLQQLSPCFVLLIDDSMDSISEMLKNTALIHDGVLIFKIAS
;
A
#
# COMPACT_ATOMS: atom_id res chain seq x y z
N MET A 1 -12.05 -5.45 1.92
CA MET A 1 -11.95 -6.87 2.30
C MET A 1 -11.76 -7.71 1.05
N LYS A 2 -10.92 -8.74 1.11
CA LYS A 2 -10.70 -9.70 0.02
C LYS A 2 -12.03 -10.41 -0.28
N LYS A 3 -12.31 -10.59 -1.57
CA LYS A 3 -13.44 -11.36 -2.04
C LYS A 3 -12.96 -12.51 -2.92
N ASP A 4 -13.71 -13.60 -2.96
CA ASP A 4 -13.52 -14.67 -3.94
C ASP A 4 -14.10 -14.28 -5.31
N GLU A 5 -14.00 -15.20 -6.28
CA GLU A 5 -14.51 -15.02 -7.65
C GLU A 5 -16.03 -14.88 -7.70
N ASP A 6 -16.74 -15.44 -6.71
CA ASP A 6 -18.19 -15.34 -6.55
C ASP A 6 -18.62 -14.04 -5.81
N GLY A 7 -17.66 -13.23 -5.37
CA GLY A 7 -17.89 -11.96 -4.68
C GLY A 7 -18.14 -12.07 -3.18
N ASN A 8 -18.01 -13.26 -2.59
CA ASN A 8 -18.13 -13.47 -1.15
C ASN A 8 -16.92 -12.89 -0.44
N VAL A 9 -17.13 -12.27 0.72
CA VAL A 9 -16.04 -11.75 1.55
C VAL A 9 -15.32 -12.92 2.22
N ILE A 10 -14.02 -13.06 1.95
CA ILE A 10 -13.17 -14.15 2.47
C ILE A 10 -12.09 -13.67 3.45
N GLU A 11 -12.16 -12.41 3.87
CA GLU A 11 -11.21 -11.80 4.79
C GLU A 11 -11.98 -11.02 5.84
N SER A 12 -11.80 -11.37 7.11
CA SER A 12 -12.36 -10.64 8.25
C SER A 12 -11.60 -9.32 8.50
N PRO A 13 -12.16 -8.38 9.29
CA PRO A 13 -11.43 -7.18 9.71
C PRO A 13 -10.13 -7.52 10.45
N GLU A 14 -10.13 -8.58 11.25
CA GLU A 14 -8.97 -9.06 11.99
C GLU A 14 -7.89 -9.57 11.03
N ASP A 15 -8.26 -10.37 10.03
CA ASP A 15 -7.33 -10.84 9.00
C ASP A 15 -6.74 -9.66 8.19
N LEU A 16 -7.58 -8.67 7.90
CA LEU A 16 -7.15 -7.46 7.20
C LEU A 16 -6.09 -6.70 7.99
N PHE A 17 -6.33 -6.45 9.28
CA PHE A 17 -5.34 -5.74 10.12
C PHE A 17 -4.07 -6.56 10.31
N TYR A 18 -4.18 -7.87 10.45
CA TYR A 18 -3.01 -8.74 10.56
C TYR A 18 -2.16 -8.69 9.29
N ARG A 19 -2.78 -8.82 8.10
CA ARG A 19 -2.09 -8.69 6.81
C ARG A 19 -1.38 -7.35 6.65
N VAL A 20 -2.05 -6.26 7.02
CA VAL A 20 -1.47 -4.90 6.92
C VAL A 20 -0.29 -4.76 7.88
N ALA A 21 -0.42 -5.23 9.12
CA ALA A 21 0.64 -5.20 10.12
C ALA A 21 1.86 -6.02 9.69
N GLU A 22 1.63 -7.24 9.19
CA GLU A 22 2.68 -8.13 8.68
C GLU A 22 3.43 -7.51 7.51
N ASN A 23 2.73 -6.93 6.54
CA ASN A 23 3.34 -6.34 5.36
C ASN A 23 4.19 -5.11 5.71
N ILE A 24 3.69 -4.21 6.57
CA ILE A 24 4.41 -2.99 6.94
C ILE A 24 5.64 -3.31 7.80
N ALA A 25 5.52 -4.23 8.77
CA ALA A 25 6.63 -4.58 9.67
C ALA A 25 7.85 -5.16 8.94
N GLN A 26 7.71 -5.76 7.75
CA GLN A 26 8.87 -6.29 7.03
C GLN A 26 9.88 -5.22 6.62
N VAL A 27 9.46 -3.95 6.45
CA VAL A 27 10.35 -2.88 5.99
C VAL A 27 11.46 -2.58 6.99
N ASP A 28 11.21 -2.78 8.28
CA ASP A 28 12.18 -2.54 9.35
C ASP A 28 13.46 -3.38 9.20
N LYS A 29 13.36 -4.57 8.57
CA LYS A 29 14.55 -5.40 8.26
C LYS A 29 15.56 -4.73 7.32
N ILE A 30 15.14 -3.71 6.57
CA ILE A 30 16.02 -2.93 5.70
C ILE A 30 16.92 -2.01 6.53
N TYR A 31 16.42 -1.51 7.67
CA TYR A 31 17.12 -0.57 8.54
C TYR A 31 17.83 -1.27 9.71
N ASP A 32 17.22 -2.31 10.26
CA ASP A 32 17.75 -3.15 11.33
C ASP A 32 17.51 -4.63 11.02
N LYS A 33 18.58 -5.38 10.75
CA LYS A 33 18.51 -6.80 10.38
C LYS A 33 18.02 -7.68 11.52
N ASP A 34 18.21 -7.24 12.76
CA ASP A 34 17.84 -7.97 13.97
C ASP A 34 16.51 -7.48 14.56
N ALA A 35 15.77 -6.64 13.81
CA ALA A 35 14.47 -6.12 14.22
C ALA A 35 13.50 -7.25 14.60
N ASP A 36 12.85 -7.11 15.76
CA ASP A 36 11.82 -8.04 16.22
C ASP A 36 10.50 -7.80 15.48
N ILE A 37 10.42 -8.42 14.30
CA ILE A 37 9.26 -8.29 13.43
C ILE A 37 7.99 -8.84 14.08
N THR A 38 8.08 -9.91 14.87
CA THR A 38 6.90 -10.48 15.54
C THR A 38 6.31 -9.50 16.55
N MET A 39 7.17 -8.78 17.28
CA MET A 39 6.76 -7.72 18.20
C MET A 39 6.14 -6.53 17.47
N LEU A 40 6.75 -6.06 16.37
CA LEU A 40 6.21 -4.97 15.54
C LEU A 40 4.84 -5.29 14.93
N ILE A 41 4.67 -6.50 14.39
CA ILE A 41 3.37 -6.96 13.85
C ILE A 41 2.29 -6.85 14.92
N ARG A 42 2.59 -7.30 16.15
CA ARG A 42 1.66 -7.24 17.26
C ARG A 42 1.31 -5.79 17.62
N GLU A 43 2.28 -4.90 17.68
CA GLU A 43 2.07 -3.49 18.00
C GLU A 43 1.19 -2.79 16.94
N PHE A 44 1.51 -2.98 15.66
CA PHE A 44 0.72 -2.41 14.56
C PHE A 44 -0.69 -2.99 14.50
N TYR A 45 -0.84 -4.30 14.68
CA TYR A 45 -2.14 -4.94 14.75
C TYR A 45 -3.00 -4.37 15.88
N LEU A 46 -2.44 -4.30 17.10
CA LEU A 46 -3.18 -3.77 18.26
C LEU A 46 -3.59 -2.32 18.04
N THR A 47 -2.68 -1.50 17.51
CA THR A 47 -2.92 -0.09 17.20
C THR A 47 -4.08 0.12 16.21
N MET A 48 -4.15 -0.71 15.16
CA MET A 48 -5.25 -0.68 14.19
C MET A 48 -6.54 -1.25 14.75
N SER A 49 -6.49 -2.41 15.41
CA SER A 49 -7.66 -3.09 15.96
C SER A 49 -8.35 -2.31 17.08
N SER A 50 -7.59 -1.50 17.83
CA SER A 50 -8.13 -0.59 18.84
C SER A 50 -8.57 0.77 18.28
N CYS A 51 -8.50 0.97 16.96
CA CYS A 51 -8.79 2.22 16.27
C CYS A 51 -7.99 3.43 16.78
N ASN A 52 -6.82 3.22 17.40
CA ASN A 52 -5.95 4.33 17.83
C ASN A 52 -5.28 5.01 16.63
N PHE A 53 -5.00 4.23 15.58
CA PHE A 53 -4.53 4.73 14.30
C PHE A 53 -4.97 3.79 13.19
N LEU A 54 -5.40 4.35 12.06
CA LEU A 54 -5.71 3.57 10.86
C LEU A 54 -4.94 4.18 9.68
N PRO A 55 -4.26 3.36 8.87
CA PRO A 55 -3.70 3.83 7.64
C PRO A 55 -4.82 4.17 6.63
N ASN A 56 -4.48 4.90 5.58
CA ASN A 56 -5.44 5.28 4.54
C ASN A 56 -6.02 4.06 3.80
N SER A 57 -7.06 4.29 2.99
CA SER A 57 -7.77 3.21 2.29
C SER A 57 -6.85 2.38 1.36
N PRO A 58 -5.99 2.97 0.49
CA PRO A 58 -5.08 2.16 -0.33
C PRO A 58 -4.17 1.24 0.47
N ALA A 59 -3.61 1.70 1.58
CA ALA A 59 -2.79 0.86 2.45
C ALA A 59 -3.58 -0.33 3.03
N LEU A 60 -4.80 -0.11 3.52
CA LEU A 60 -5.67 -1.18 4.02
C LEU A 60 -6.05 -2.20 2.93
N MET A 61 -6.33 -1.70 1.72
CA MET A 61 -6.82 -2.49 0.61
C MET A 61 -5.72 -3.29 -0.12
N ASN A 62 -4.50 -2.76 -0.19
CA ASN A 62 -3.45 -3.26 -1.08
C ASN A 62 -2.23 -3.86 -0.37
N ALA A 63 -1.97 -3.56 0.92
CA ALA A 63 -0.85 -4.14 1.67
C ALA A 63 -0.88 -5.68 1.61
N GLY A 64 0.26 -6.33 1.42
CA GLY A 64 0.33 -7.79 1.25
C GLY A 64 -0.35 -8.38 0.01
N ARG A 65 -0.78 -7.59 -0.98
CA ARG A 65 -1.38 -8.07 -2.26
C ARG A 65 -0.52 -7.74 -3.47
N HIS A 66 -0.89 -8.23 -4.65
CA HIS A 66 -0.07 -8.09 -5.88
C HIS A 66 0.29 -6.63 -6.24
N LEU A 67 -0.66 -5.69 -6.12
CA LEU A 67 -0.46 -4.30 -6.57
C LEU A 67 0.52 -3.50 -5.70
N GLN A 68 0.52 -3.74 -4.38
CA GLN A 68 1.33 -2.99 -3.38
C GLN A 68 1.27 -1.44 -3.47
N GLN A 69 0.27 -0.83 -4.14
CA GLN A 69 0.09 0.62 -4.15
C GLN A 69 -0.55 1.10 -2.85
N LEU A 70 0.27 1.57 -1.90
CA LEU A 70 -0.18 1.99 -0.57
C LEU A 70 -0.43 3.51 -0.46
N SER A 71 0.03 4.29 -1.44
CA SER A 71 -0.11 5.75 -1.44
C SER A 71 -1.41 6.20 -2.11
N PRO A 72 -2.13 7.18 -1.53
CA PRO A 72 -3.40 7.67 -2.08
C PRO A 72 -3.23 8.86 -3.02
N CYS A 73 -2.14 9.63 -2.87
CA CYS A 73 -1.96 10.91 -3.54
C CYS A 73 -0.67 10.90 -4.34
N PHE A 74 -0.76 11.35 -5.59
CA PHE A 74 0.37 11.47 -6.51
C PHE A 74 0.37 12.88 -7.10
N VAL A 75 1.55 13.46 -7.21
CA VAL A 75 1.76 14.74 -7.89
C VAL A 75 2.73 14.47 -9.04
N LEU A 76 2.32 14.81 -10.26
CA LEU A 76 3.14 14.67 -11.46
C LEU A 76 3.64 16.05 -11.87
N LEU A 77 4.95 16.14 -12.09
CA LEU A 77 5.56 17.33 -12.69
C LEU A 77 5.32 17.32 -14.19
N ILE A 78 5.09 18.51 -14.75
CA ILE A 78 4.81 18.70 -16.16
C ILE A 78 5.54 19.94 -16.65
N ASP A 79 6.19 19.80 -17.80
CA ASP A 79 6.85 20.89 -18.51
C ASP A 79 5.91 21.47 -19.58
N ASP A 80 6.20 22.68 -20.03
CA ASP A 80 5.44 23.35 -21.10
C ASP A 80 5.80 22.78 -22.49
N SER A 81 5.47 21.50 -22.72
CA SER A 81 5.64 20.82 -24.01
C SER A 81 4.60 19.70 -24.22
N MET A 82 4.25 19.45 -25.48
CA MET A 82 3.28 18.39 -25.84
C MET A 82 3.76 16.98 -25.48
N ASP A 83 5.07 16.75 -25.52
CA ASP A 83 5.66 15.47 -25.14
C ASP A 83 5.50 15.24 -23.63
N SER A 84 5.78 16.26 -22.80
CA SER A 84 5.59 16.19 -21.35
C SER A 84 4.12 15.98 -20.96
N ILE A 85 3.20 16.68 -21.64
CA ILE A 85 1.75 16.48 -21.46
C ILE A 85 1.33 15.04 -21.78
N SER A 86 1.80 14.50 -22.90
CA SER A 86 1.44 13.13 -23.31
C SER A 86 2.00 12.08 -22.34
N GLU A 87 3.23 12.25 -21.86
CA GLU A 87 3.82 11.35 -20.86
C GLU A 87 3.12 11.46 -19.51
N MET A 88 2.70 12.66 -19.08
CA MET A 88 1.92 12.85 -17.86
C MET A 88 0.58 12.10 -17.92
N LEU A 89 -0.13 12.14 -19.05
CA LEU A 89 -1.38 11.39 -19.24
C LEU A 89 -1.15 9.88 -19.15
N LYS A 90 -0.10 9.38 -19.80
CA LYS A 90 0.31 7.97 -19.71
C LYS A 90 0.65 7.57 -18.27
N ASN A 91 1.42 8.39 -17.55
CA ASN A 91 1.75 8.13 -16.15
C ASN A 91 0.53 8.14 -15.25
N THR A 92 -0.43 9.03 -15.50
CA THR A 92 -1.71 9.05 -14.78
C THR A 92 -2.49 7.75 -14.99
N ALA A 93 -2.55 7.23 -16.22
CA ALA A 93 -3.17 5.93 -16.50
C ALA A 93 -2.45 4.79 -15.78
N LEU A 94 -1.11 4.80 -15.78
CA LEU A 94 -0.33 3.78 -15.06
C LEU A 94 -0.52 3.86 -13.53
N ILE A 95 -0.68 5.05 -12.95
CA ILE A 95 -0.99 5.22 -11.51
C ILE A 95 -2.38 4.67 -11.20
N HIS A 96 -3.35 4.95 -12.07
CA HIS A 96 -4.72 4.45 -11.94
C HIS A 96 -4.76 2.92 -11.98
N ASP A 97 -3.99 2.30 -12.86
CA ASP A 97 -3.86 0.84 -12.98
C ASP A 97 -2.94 0.23 -11.89
N GLY A 98 -2.30 1.09 -11.08
CA GLY A 98 -1.39 0.74 -9.98
C GLY A 98 -0.04 0.16 -10.39
N VAL A 99 0.47 0.58 -11.55
CA VAL A 99 1.70 0.07 -12.18
C VAL A 99 2.91 0.99 -11.94
N LEU A 100 2.71 2.27 -11.58
CA LEU A 100 3.78 3.28 -11.58
C LEU A 100 4.48 3.52 -10.22
N ILE A 101 4.71 2.49 -9.40
CA ILE A 101 5.29 2.73 -8.06
C ILE A 101 6.83 2.86 -8.11
N PHE A 102 7.52 2.17 -9.03
CA PHE A 102 8.98 2.05 -8.96
C PHE A 102 9.80 3.18 -9.61
N LYS A 103 9.16 4.19 -10.22
CA LYS A 103 9.88 5.22 -11.01
C LYS A 103 9.81 6.64 -10.45
N ILE A 104 9.05 6.87 -9.37
CA ILE A 104 8.84 8.20 -8.80
C ILE A 104 9.62 8.40 -7.48
N ALA A 105 10.23 7.34 -6.94
CA ALA A 105 10.94 7.35 -5.65
C ALA A 105 12.46 7.07 -5.75
N SER A 106 13.03 7.14 -6.95
CA SER A 106 14.47 6.91 -7.22
C SER A 106 14.98 7.83 -8.30
#